data_AF-A0A369CBP1-F1
#
_entry.id   AF-A0A369CBP1-F1
#
_cell.length_a   1.000
_cell.length_b   1.000
_cell.length_c   1.000
_cell.angle_alpha   90.00
_cell.angle_beta   90.00
_cell.angle_gamma   90.00
#
_symmetry.space_group_name_H-M   'P 1'
#
loop_
_entity.id
_entity.type
_entity.pdbx_description
1 polymer ?
#
loop_
_entity_poly.entity_id
_entity_poly.type
_entity_poly.pdbx_seq_one_letter_code
_entity_poly.pdbx_strand_id
1 'polypeptide(L)'
;MANQVYANGMEIACKAASGKSIAAFPDVCMTPPENPTTPPGVPVPYPNTGMASDTTDGSRSVRISRQEVMLKNKSHFKRSTGDEAGCAAKKGVVTSKNMGKVYFNAWSMDVKVEGENVVRNLDLTTHNHASLPGNSPTWPYLDEVAFTSPKSDSNPCADVAREVQEKCGKHVKKTKSGKNPGSVKRSQSIDAMCGDPGCAQARKCVLSPETPNNCCQGSDGKTMTPHHVIPAHCFMPPGERSSGGSARYAGCDGYSVADAPCICVEGAGKEKDHGKIHDLVDDLEDSNLDGGQAGSWDYDDAATAGVMAVGEITHCDEDCLRAQVDAYHQQEGGSPNVANDTRLRADSSGNRNLGPNVPTVPSTTVAPGISI
;
A
#
# COMPACT_ATOMS: atom_id res chain seq x y z
N MET A 1 12.84 20.63 11.25
CA MET A 1 12.72 20.73 12.71
C MET A 1 11.37 20.13 13.03
N ALA A 2 11.28 19.16 13.93
CA ALA A 2 9.98 18.82 14.49
C ALA A 2 9.35 20.06 15.10
N ASN A 3 8.07 20.21 14.83
CA ASN A 3 7.24 21.19 15.47
C ASN A 3 6.59 20.64 16.74
N GLN A 4 6.73 19.33 16.99
CA GLN A 4 6.28 18.66 18.22
C GLN A 4 4.76 18.83 18.47
N VAL A 5 3.98 18.95 17.39
CA VAL A 5 2.52 19.02 17.43
C VAL A 5 1.96 17.79 16.74
N TYR A 6 1.18 17.01 17.47
CA TYR A 6 0.77 15.66 17.08
C TYR A 6 -0.75 15.53 17.03
N ALA A 7 -1.23 14.69 16.12
CA ALA A 7 -2.59 14.17 16.08
C ALA A 7 -2.52 12.64 16.06
N ASN A 8 -3.23 11.97 16.96
CA ASN A 8 -3.16 10.52 17.14
C ASN A 8 -1.71 10.00 17.23
N GLY A 9 -0.85 10.69 17.98
CA GLY A 9 0.56 10.32 18.17
C GLY A 9 1.47 10.53 16.95
N MET A 10 0.96 11.04 15.82
CA MET A 10 1.74 11.30 14.61
C MET A 10 1.84 12.79 14.34
N GLU A 11 3.04 13.26 13.96
CA GLU A 11 3.29 14.71 13.80
C GLU A 11 2.39 15.26 12.70
N ILE A 12 1.67 16.34 12.99
CA ILE A 12 0.81 16.99 12.02
C ILE A 12 1.69 17.64 10.95
N ALA A 13 1.45 17.31 9.68
CA ALA A 13 2.18 17.92 8.59
C ALA A 13 1.82 19.41 8.50
N CYS A 14 2.86 20.24 8.48
CA CYS A 14 2.72 21.66 8.28
C CYS A 14 3.92 22.18 7.47
N LYS A 15 3.80 23.38 6.94
CA LYS A 15 4.84 23.95 6.08
C LYS A 15 6.19 24.16 6.77
N ALA A 16 6.19 24.36 8.08
CA ALA A 16 7.43 24.48 8.86
C ALA A 16 8.11 23.13 9.15
N ALA A 17 7.38 22.02 8.97
CA ALA A 17 7.87 20.68 9.23
C ALA A 17 8.96 20.27 8.25
N SER A 18 9.70 19.23 8.62
CA SER A 18 10.77 18.68 7.77
C SER A 18 10.37 17.38 7.09
N GLY A 19 9.09 17.02 7.15
CA GLY A 19 8.61 15.79 6.58
C GLY A 19 8.59 15.77 5.06
N LYS A 20 8.65 14.56 4.52
CA LYS A 20 8.89 14.29 3.11
C LYS A 20 8.22 12.98 2.73
N SER A 21 7.58 12.94 1.58
CA SER A 21 7.31 11.66 0.91
C SER A 21 8.44 11.41 -0.07
N ILE A 22 9.33 10.46 0.23
CA ILE A 22 10.60 10.27 -0.50
C ILE A 22 10.48 9.12 -1.49
N ALA A 23 10.81 9.38 -2.76
CA ALA A 23 10.92 8.37 -3.82
C ALA A 23 9.65 7.52 -4.04
N ALA A 24 8.48 8.16 -4.05
CA ALA A 24 7.23 7.57 -4.52
C ALA A 24 7.42 7.03 -5.95
N PHE A 25 7.28 5.71 -6.12
CA PHE A 25 7.68 5.00 -7.32
C PHE A 25 6.74 3.80 -7.59
N PRO A 26 6.44 3.46 -8.86
CA PRO A 26 6.87 4.15 -10.07
C PRO A 26 5.97 5.36 -10.44
N ASP A 27 6.57 6.51 -10.71
CA ASP A 27 5.92 7.60 -11.45
C ASP A 27 6.27 7.48 -12.94
N VAL A 28 5.41 6.83 -13.74
CA VAL A 28 5.75 6.57 -15.15
C VAL A 28 5.56 7.83 -15.99
N CYS A 29 6.64 8.40 -16.51
CA CYS A 29 6.62 9.54 -17.41
C CYS A 29 7.26 9.23 -18.76
N MET A 30 6.80 9.90 -19.81
CA MET A 30 7.33 9.83 -21.15
C MET A 30 8.60 10.68 -21.27
N THR A 31 9.69 10.02 -21.64
CA THR A 31 11.02 10.61 -21.73
C THR A 31 11.42 10.77 -23.19
N PRO A 32 11.96 11.92 -23.62
CA PRO A 32 12.38 12.09 -25.01
C PRO A 32 13.38 11.00 -25.43
N PRO A 33 13.19 10.34 -26.58
CA PRO A 33 14.16 9.37 -27.06
C PRO A 33 15.45 10.06 -27.51
N GLU A 34 16.60 9.42 -27.30
CA GLU A 34 17.92 9.93 -27.75
C GLU A 34 18.01 10.04 -29.29
N ASN A 35 17.25 9.21 -30.02
CA ASN A 35 17.17 9.25 -31.48
C ASN A 35 15.79 9.75 -31.94
N PRO A 36 15.72 10.76 -32.83
CA PRO A 36 14.49 11.49 -33.16
C PRO A 36 13.49 10.76 -34.08
N THR A 37 13.69 9.48 -34.39
CA THR A 37 12.76 8.69 -35.21
C THR A 37 11.64 8.07 -34.36
N THR A 38 10.74 8.94 -33.85
CA THR A 38 9.34 8.68 -33.39
C THR A 38 9.02 7.32 -32.74
N PRO A 39 8.82 7.29 -31.40
CA PRO A 39 7.49 7.49 -30.78
C PRO A 39 7.42 8.72 -29.83
N PRO A 40 6.25 9.10 -29.26
CA PRO A 40 6.02 10.33 -28.48
C PRO A 40 6.74 10.41 -27.10
N GLY A 41 7.75 9.58 -26.89
CA GLY A 41 8.49 9.40 -25.64
C GLY A 41 8.55 7.94 -25.23
N VAL A 42 9.61 7.55 -24.51
CA VAL A 42 9.75 6.22 -23.91
C VAL A 42 9.17 6.28 -22.50
N PRO A 43 8.21 5.40 -22.11
CA PRO A 43 7.70 5.36 -20.76
C PRO A 43 8.81 4.90 -19.80
N VAL A 44 9.12 5.74 -18.84
CA VAL A 44 10.20 5.55 -17.86
C VAL A 44 9.63 5.77 -16.47
N PRO A 45 9.82 4.84 -15.52
CA PRO A 45 9.42 5.05 -14.15
C PRO A 45 10.43 5.94 -13.41
N TYR A 46 9.94 7.01 -12.79
CA TYR A 46 10.71 7.97 -12.00
C TYR A 46 10.37 7.88 -10.51
N PRO A 47 11.33 8.16 -9.61
CA PRO A 47 11.05 8.34 -8.19
C PRO A 47 10.66 9.80 -7.91
N ASN A 48 9.51 10.03 -7.28
CA ASN A 48 9.06 11.37 -6.92
C ASN A 48 9.20 11.67 -5.43
N THR A 49 9.67 12.87 -5.11
CA THR A 49 9.81 13.35 -3.73
C THR A 49 9.00 14.62 -3.53
N GLY A 50 8.20 14.64 -2.47
CA GLY A 50 7.41 15.79 -2.03
C GLY A 50 7.89 16.26 -0.65
N MET A 51 7.90 17.57 -0.42
CA MET A 51 8.44 18.19 0.79
C MET A 51 7.37 19.00 1.52
N ALA A 52 7.31 18.86 2.85
CA ALA A 52 6.44 19.65 3.72
C ALA A 52 6.60 21.16 3.50
N SER A 53 7.84 21.62 3.27
CA SER A 53 8.16 23.02 3.00
C SER A 53 7.43 23.61 1.79
N ASP A 54 7.00 22.75 0.86
CA ASP A 54 6.26 23.14 -0.35
C ASP A 54 4.74 23.17 -0.13
N THR A 55 4.27 23.02 1.11
CA THR A 55 2.86 23.14 1.46
C THR A 55 2.26 24.46 0.96
N THR A 56 1.06 24.37 0.43
CA THR A 56 0.20 25.50 0.05
C THR A 56 -1.26 25.15 0.32
N ASP A 57 -2.09 26.18 0.39
CA ASP A 57 -3.53 26.05 0.65
C ASP A 57 -3.82 25.34 1.98
N GLY A 58 -2.96 25.58 2.97
CA GLY A 58 -3.12 25.14 4.35
C GLY A 58 -4.16 25.92 5.13
N SER A 59 -4.29 25.57 6.41
CA SER A 59 -5.13 26.30 7.36
C SER A 59 -4.72 27.77 7.44
N ARG A 60 -5.74 28.63 7.47
CA ARG A 60 -5.59 30.08 7.60
C ARG A 60 -5.60 30.52 9.06
N SER A 61 -6.36 29.82 9.89
CA SER A 61 -6.61 30.14 11.29
C SER A 61 -5.70 29.41 12.27
N VAL A 62 -5.37 28.14 12.01
CA VAL A 62 -4.51 27.32 12.86
C VAL A 62 -3.15 27.19 12.20
N ARG A 63 -2.10 27.46 12.98
CA ARG A 63 -0.72 27.47 12.50
C ARG A 63 0.17 26.70 13.46
N ILE A 64 1.07 25.90 12.89
CA ILE A 64 2.15 25.23 13.63
C ILE A 64 3.44 25.95 13.25
N SER A 65 4.24 26.35 14.25
CA SER A 65 5.46 27.16 14.05
C SER A 65 5.24 28.41 13.17
N ARG A 66 4.08 29.06 13.36
CA ARG A 66 3.61 30.24 12.61
C ARG A 66 3.34 30.01 11.12
N GLN A 67 3.32 28.75 10.67
CA GLN A 67 3.07 28.37 9.29
C GLN A 67 1.79 27.53 9.15
N GLU A 68 1.28 27.47 7.93
CA GLU A 68 0.02 26.81 7.60
C GLU A 68 0.10 25.29 7.86
N VAL A 69 -0.96 24.76 8.49
CA VAL A 69 -1.19 23.32 8.72
C VAL A 69 -1.85 22.70 7.49
N MET A 70 -1.50 21.47 7.14
CA MET A 70 -2.11 20.79 6.01
C MET A 70 -3.47 20.20 6.35
N LEU A 71 -4.41 20.35 5.41
CA LEU A 71 -5.81 19.95 5.51
C LEU A 71 -6.16 18.95 4.40
N LYS A 72 -6.91 17.91 4.78
CA LYS A 72 -7.52 16.93 3.86
C LYS A 72 -8.15 17.62 2.65
N ASN A 73 -7.91 17.08 1.46
CA ASN A 73 -8.53 17.47 0.18
C ASN A 73 -8.39 18.95 -0.24
N LYS A 74 -7.63 19.76 0.50
CA LYS A 74 -7.48 21.20 0.27
C LYS A 74 -6.02 21.58 0.10
N SER A 75 -5.19 21.16 1.04
CA SER A 75 -3.76 21.45 1.03
C SER A 75 -2.98 20.43 0.21
N HIS A 76 -1.85 20.85 -0.33
CA HIS A 76 -0.96 19.99 -1.11
C HIS A 76 0.47 20.52 -1.09
N PHE A 77 1.43 19.67 -1.45
CA PHE A 77 2.75 20.17 -1.83
C PHE A 77 2.68 20.68 -3.25
N LYS A 78 3.22 21.88 -3.47
CA LYS A 78 3.19 22.56 -4.78
C LYS A 78 3.77 21.71 -5.90
N ARG A 79 4.72 20.82 -5.59
CA ARG A 79 5.53 20.11 -6.56
C ARG A 79 6.16 18.84 -6.00
N SER A 80 6.22 17.79 -6.82
CA SER A 80 7.12 16.65 -6.68
C SER A 80 8.41 16.87 -7.48
N THR A 81 9.51 16.25 -7.05
CA THR A 81 10.81 16.30 -7.75
C THR A 81 11.37 14.91 -7.98
N GLY A 82 12.06 14.70 -9.10
CA GLY A 82 12.70 13.44 -9.49
C GLY A 82 12.19 12.84 -10.81
N ASP A 83 11.15 13.43 -11.41
CA ASP A 83 10.56 13.09 -12.71
C ASP A 83 10.82 14.14 -13.80
N GLU A 84 11.75 15.09 -13.57
CA GLU A 84 12.02 16.22 -14.48
C GLU A 84 12.40 15.77 -15.89
N ALA A 85 13.10 14.63 -16.00
CA ALA A 85 13.52 14.05 -17.27
C ALA A 85 12.36 13.46 -18.09
N GLY A 86 11.21 13.19 -17.46
CA GLY A 86 9.96 12.78 -18.10
C GLY A 86 9.25 13.94 -18.82
N CYS A 87 9.97 14.65 -19.69
CA CYS A 87 9.54 15.92 -20.28
C CYS A 87 9.09 15.81 -21.75
N ALA A 88 8.89 14.61 -22.29
CA ALA A 88 8.28 14.44 -23.61
C ALA A 88 6.85 14.99 -23.64
N ALA A 89 6.25 15.14 -24.82
CA ALA A 89 4.96 15.84 -24.99
C ALA A 89 3.86 15.37 -24.02
N LYS A 90 3.80 14.06 -23.73
CA LYS A 90 2.83 13.47 -22.79
C LYS A 90 3.27 13.55 -21.32
N LYS A 91 4.56 13.62 -20.98
CA LYS A 91 5.05 13.56 -19.58
C LYS A 91 4.47 12.35 -18.82
N GLY A 92 3.96 12.51 -17.60
CA GLY A 92 3.27 11.49 -16.83
C GLY A 92 2.18 10.79 -17.64
N VAL A 93 2.23 9.45 -17.68
CA VAL A 93 1.32 8.63 -18.49
C VAL A 93 -0.14 8.87 -18.11
N VAL A 94 -0.41 9.08 -16.82
CA VAL A 94 -1.72 9.36 -16.25
C VAL A 94 -2.03 10.86 -16.28
N THR A 95 -1.19 11.67 -15.64
CA THR A 95 -1.54 13.08 -15.35
C THR A 95 -1.15 14.07 -16.44
N SER A 96 -0.38 13.62 -17.42
CA SER A 96 0.25 14.47 -18.43
C SER A 96 1.12 15.59 -17.86
N LYS A 97 1.69 15.37 -16.67
CA LYS A 97 2.58 16.30 -15.96
C LYS A 97 3.89 15.62 -15.59
N ASN A 98 4.90 16.45 -15.38
CA ASN A 98 6.07 16.14 -14.59
C ASN A 98 6.18 17.23 -13.53
N MET A 99 6.74 16.90 -12.38
CA MET A 99 6.83 17.80 -11.24
C MET A 99 5.45 18.33 -10.80
N GLY A 100 4.40 17.52 -10.96
CA GLY A 100 3.05 17.87 -10.53
C GLY A 100 2.92 17.98 -9.02
N LYS A 101 1.73 18.29 -8.53
CA LYS A 101 1.47 18.45 -7.09
C LYS A 101 1.55 17.11 -6.36
N VAL A 102 1.73 17.14 -5.04
CA VAL A 102 1.61 15.96 -4.16
C VAL A 102 0.41 16.17 -3.25
N TYR A 103 -0.51 15.22 -3.27
CA TYR A 103 -1.69 15.20 -2.41
C TYR A 103 -1.58 14.10 -1.37
N PHE A 104 -2.24 14.31 -0.25
CA PHE A 104 -2.41 13.27 0.77
C PHE A 104 -3.69 12.49 0.50
N ASN A 105 -3.60 11.18 0.68
CA ASN A 105 -4.64 10.19 0.47
C ASN A 105 -5.03 9.50 1.78
N ALA A 106 -4.42 9.90 2.91
CA ALA A 106 -4.84 9.54 4.26
C ALA A 106 -4.70 10.76 5.18
N TRP A 107 -5.38 10.72 6.33
CA TRP A 107 -5.46 11.80 7.32
C TRP A 107 -5.91 11.23 8.68
N SER A 108 -5.84 12.05 9.73
CA SER A 108 -6.45 11.77 11.03
C SER A 108 -7.94 11.46 10.91
N MET A 109 -8.46 10.47 11.64
CA MET A 109 -9.88 10.10 11.59
C MET A 109 -10.79 11.08 12.37
N ASP A 110 -10.23 11.75 13.38
CA ASP A 110 -10.98 12.50 14.39
C ASP A 110 -10.45 13.91 14.63
N VAL A 111 -9.15 14.16 14.42
CA VAL A 111 -8.56 15.50 14.59
C VAL A 111 -8.79 16.34 13.33
N LYS A 112 -9.55 17.41 13.50
CA LYS A 112 -9.91 18.34 12.43
C LYS A 112 -9.46 19.76 12.73
N VAL A 113 -9.03 20.47 11.69
CA VAL A 113 -8.72 21.89 11.68
C VAL A 113 -9.57 22.54 10.58
N GLU A 114 -10.30 23.61 10.92
CA GLU A 114 -11.23 24.27 9.98
C GLU A 114 -12.29 23.33 9.39
N GLY A 115 -12.69 22.30 10.14
CA GLY A 115 -13.66 21.30 9.70
C GLY A 115 -13.07 20.18 8.84
N GLU A 116 -11.79 20.27 8.47
CA GLU A 116 -11.08 19.28 7.65
C GLU A 116 -10.10 18.46 8.49
N ASN A 117 -9.98 17.16 8.20
CA ASN A 117 -9.04 16.29 8.89
C ASN A 117 -7.59 16.74 8.65
N VAL A 118 -6.76 16.69 9.69
CA VAL A 118 -5.33 17.02 9.57
C VAL A 118 -4.56 15.83 9.00
N VAL A 119 -3.58 16.10 8.15
CA VAL A 119 -2.66 15.07 7.65
C VAL A 119 -1.41 15.01 8.54
N ARG A 120 -0.81 13.84 8.67
CA ARG A 120 0.17 13.50 9.69
C ARG A 120 1.33 12.69 9.09
N ASN A 121 2.37 12.50 9.88
CA ASN A 121 3.39 11.48 9.62
C ASN A 121 2.74 10.12 9.31
N LEU A 122 3.30 9.40 8.34
CA LEU A 122 2.86 8.12 7.78
C LEU A 122 1.55 8.14 6.98
N ASP A 123 0.83 9.26 6.94
CA ASP A 123 -0.30 9.39 6.03
C ASP A 123 0.18 9.30 4.56
N LEU A 124 -0.59 8.59 3.74
CA LEU A 124 -0.21 8.27 2.36
C LEU A 124 -0.32 9.49 1.45
N THR A 125 0.49 9.52 0.41
CA THR A 125 0.51 10.57 -0.61
C THR A 125 0.58 9.97 -2.02
N THR A 126 0.02 10.66 -3.00
CA THR A 126 0.27 10.39 -4.43
C THR A 126 0.93 11.59 -5.10
N HIS A 127 1.77 11.33 -6.10
CA HIS A 127 2.69 12.32 -6.66
C HIS A 127 2.35 12.68 -8.10
N ASN A 128 2.94 13.80 -8.55
CA ASN A 128 2.89 14.30 -9.93
C ASN A 128 1.46 14.51 -10.46
N HIS A 129 0.63 15.18 -9.67
CA HIS A 129 -0.74 15.50 -10.03
C HIS A 129 -0.86 16.71 -10.98
N ALA A 130 -1.78 16.58 -11.94
CA ALA A 130 -2.50 17.72 -12.54
C ALA A 130 -3.84 17.95 -11.82
N SER A 131 -4.50 16.84 -11.51
CA SER A 131 -5.79 16.61 -10.83
C SER A 131 -5.70 15.25 -10.12
N LEU A 132 -6.71 14.82 -9.38
CA LEU A 132 -6.82 13.42 -8.94
C LEU A 132 -7.16 12.53 -10.17
N PRO A 133 -6.62 11.29 -10.30
CA PRO A 133 -5.58 10.64 -9.49
C PRO A 133 -4.16 11.13 -9.80
N GLY A 134 -3.21 10.76 -8.94
CA GLY A 134 -1.78 11.02 -9.15
C GLY A 134 -1.18 10.10 -10.22
N ASN A 135 0.06 10.38 -10.62
CA ASN A 135 0.79 9.56 -11.60
C ASN A 135 1.67 8.48 -10.94
N SER A 136 1.85 8.55 -9.63
CA SER A 136 2.45 7.50 -8.79
C SER A 136 1.39 6.73 -7.98
N PRO A 137 1.70 5.49 -7.53
CA PRO A 137 0.97 4.85 -6.44
C PRO A 137 1.04 5.65 -5.13
N THR A 138 0.24 5.23 -4.15
CA THR A 138 0.28 5.76 -2.79
C THR A 138 1.62 5.47 -2.13
N TRP A 139 2.15 6.46 -1.41
CA TRP A 139 3.45 6.42 -0.77
C TRP A 139 3.46 7.16 0.56
N PRO A 140 4.07 6.63 1.62
CA PRO A 140 4.04 7.25 2.94
C PRO A 140 4.78 8.59 2.96
N TYR A 141 4.16 9.57 3.61
CA TYR A 141 4.83 10.79 4.08
C TYR A 141 5.56 10.51 5.39
N LEU A 142 6.81 10.96 5.52
CA LEU A 142 7.65 10.73 6.70
C LEU A 142 8.00 12.06 7.37
N ASP A 143 7.67 12.24 8.64
CA ASP A 143 8.03 13.37 9.53
C ASP A 143 8.51 12.84 10.89
N GLU A 144 8.82 13.72 11.85
CA GLU A 144 9.36 13.30 13.16
C GLU A 144 8.29 12.56 13.99
N VAL A 145 8.74 11.64 14.84
CA VAL A 145 7.92 10.90 15.81
C VAL A 145 8.23 11.44 17.22
N ALA A 146 7.22 11.58 18.07
CA ALA A 146 7.42 12.03 19.45
C ALA A 146 8.27 11.01 20.22
N PHE A 147 9.56 11.32 20.46
CA PHE A 147 10.38 10.59 21.43
C PHE A 147 9.97 11.01 22.84
N THR A 148 8.91 10.39 23.35
CA THR A 148 8.66 10.02 24.77
C THR A 148 7.26 9.42 24.85
N SER A 149 7.12 8.17 24.43
CA SER A 149 6.21 7.27 25.12
C SER A 149 6.72 5.84 24.97
N PRO A 150 7.06 5.14 26.07
CA PRO A 150 7.23 3.70 26.03
C PRO A 150 5.86 3.11 25.71
N LYS A 151 5.70 2.52 24.52
CA LYS A 151 4.42 2.18 23.88
C LYS A 151 3.61 3.43 23.49
N SER A 152 3.47 3.67 22.19
CA SER A 152 2.54 4.67 21.67
C SER A 152 1.33 3.93 21.11
N ASP A 153 0.25 3.90 21.88
CA ASP A 153 -1.01 3.21 21.61
C ASP A 153 -1.84 3.82 20.43
N SER A 154 -1.20 4.30 19.35
CA SER A 154 -1.92 4.95 18.23
C SER A 154 -1.37 4.70 16.81
N ASN A 155 -0.17 4.14 16.66
CA ASN A 155 0.26 3.54 15.40
C ASN A 155 0.93 2.20 15.69
N PRO A 156 0.26 1.09 15.41
CA PRO A 156 0.76 -0.21 15.81
C PRO A 156 2.02 -0.63 15.05
N CYS A 157 2.31 -0.02 13.90
CA CYS A 157 3.51 -0.29 13.10
C CYS A 157 4.71 0.62 13.40
N ALA A 158 4.65 1.48 14.42
CA ALA A 158 5.70 2.48 14.67
C ALA A 158 7.10 1.84 14.86
N ASP A 159 7.19 0.74 15.60
CA ASP A 159 8.45 0.05 15.85
C ASP A 159 8.99 -0.65 14.59
N VAL A 160 8.12 -1.32 13.82
CA VAL A 160 8.48 -1.96 12.54
C VAL A 160 9.01 -0.91 11.56
N ALA A 161 8.32 0.22 11.41
CA ALA A 161 8.72 1.30 10.52
C ALA A 161 10.09 1.90 10.91
N ARG A 162 10.31 2.15 12.20
CA ARG A 162 11.59 2.66 12.72
C ARG A 162 12.72 1.68 12.42
N GLU A 163 12.55 0.40 12.73
CA GLU A 163 13.59 -0.60 12.52
C GLU A 163 13.94 -0.78 11.04
N VAL A 164 12.94 -0.79 10.16
CA VAL A 164 13.16 -0.86 8.71
C VAL A 164 13.94 0.36 8.23
N GLN A 165 13.57 1.57 8.67
CA GLN A 165 14.28 2.78 8.28
C GLN A 165 15.75 2.74 8.71
N GLU A 166 16.02 2.43 9.99
CA GLU A 166 17.36 2.41 10.57
C GLU A 166 18.24 1.33 9.96
N LYS A 167 17.71 0.10 9.81
CA LYS A 167 18.51 -1.06 9.41
C LYS A 167 18.54 -1.26 7.89
N CYS A 168 17.49 -0.90 7.17
CA CYS A 168 17.34 -1.17 5.73
C CYS A 168 17.59 0.03 4.82
N GLY A 169 17.44 1.27 5.29
CA GLY A 169 17.54 2.46 4.42
C GLY A 169 18.86 2.55 3.64
N LYS A 170 19.96 2.12 4.25
CA LYS A 170 21.31 2.07 3.63
C LYS A 170 21.44 1.06 2.48
N HIS A 171 20.51 0.11 2.36
CA HIS A 171 20.54 -0.98 1.38
C HIS A 171 19.78 -0.67 0.10
N VAL A 172 19.05 0.45 0.04
CA VAL A 172 18.38 0.91 -1.17
C VAL A 172 19.43 1.23 -2.25
N LYS A 173 19.54 0.38 -3.27
CA LYS A 173 20.51 0.54 -4.36
C LYS A 173 19.90 1.35 -5.49
N LYS A 174 20.59 2.43 -5.86
CA LYS A 174 20.21 3.30 -6.99
C LYS A 174 21.04 2.97 -8.23
N THR A 175 20.48 3.19 -9.41
CA THR A 175 21.22 3.14 -10.67
C THR A 175 22.28 4.25 -10.73
N LYS A 176 23.55 3.87 -10.95
CA LYS A 176 24.69 4.81 -11.09
C LYS A 176 24.99 5.18 -12.55
N SER A 177 24.51 4.40 -13.52
CA SER A 177 24.69 4.59 -14.97
C SER A 177 23.63 3.80 -15.74
N GLY A 178 23.16 4.35 -16.87
CA GLY A 178 22.10 3.81 -17.73
C GLY A 178 20.95 4.79 -17.98
N LYS A 179 19.98 4.39 -18.81
CA LYS A 179 18.85 5.23 -19.29
C LYS A 179 18.06 5.97 -18.19
N ASN A 180 18.08 5.48 -16.95
CA ASN A 180 17.32 6.04 -15.81
C ASN A 180 18.18 6.16 -14.53
N PRO A 181 19.07 7.16 -14.39
CA PRO A 181 19.92 7.37 -13.21
C PRO A 181 19.08 7.72 -11.97
N GLY A 182 19.39 7.15 -10.80
CA GLY A 182 18.68 7.43 -9.54
C GLY A 182 17.46 6.52 -9.22
N SER A 183 17.00 5.70 -10.18
CA SER A 183 15.94 4.70 -9.94
C SER A 183 16.42 3.57 -9.02
N VAL A 184 15.51 3.05 -8.19
CA VAL A 184 15.82 1.94 -7.27
C VAL A 184 15.92 0.64 -8.08
N LYS A 185 17.07 -0.02 -7.96
CA LYS A 185 17.24 -1.38 -8.48
C LYS A 185 16.60 -2.34 -7.48
N ARG A 186 15.31 -2.64 -7.65
CA ARG A 186 14.52 -3.47 -6.72
C ARG A 186 15.25 -4.75 -6.32
N SER A 187 15.60 -5.62 -7.29
CA SER A 187 16.28 -6.89 -7.02
C SER A 187 17.55 -6.67 -6.19
N GLN A 188 18.44 -5.77 -6.62
CA GLN A 188 19.69 -5.50 -5.90
C GLN A 188 19.48 -4.89 -4.51
N SER A 189 18.38 -4.16 -4.31
CA SER A 189 18.02 -3.61 -3.00
C SER A 189 17.49 -4.70 -2.09
N ILE A 190 16.62 -5.59 -2.60
CA ILE A 190 16.13 -6.76 -1.86
C ILE A 190 17.30 -7.69 -1.51
N ASP A 191 18.19 -7.99 -2.46
CA ASP A 191 19.38 -8.81 -2.22
C ASP A 191 20.27 -8.18 -1.13
N ALA A 192 20.50 -6.87 -1.18
CA ALA A 192 21.28 -6.16 -0.17
C ALA A 192 20.58 -6.12 1.20
N MET A 193 19.25 -5.94 1.23
CA MET A 193 18.45 -5.96 2.46
C MET A 193 18.43 -7.35 3.09
N CYS A 194 18.26 -8.40 2.29
CA CYS A 194 18.27 -9.79 2.75
C CYS A 194 19.68 -10.27 3.15
N GLY A 195 20.73 -9.68 2.57
CA GLY A 195 22.12 -9.95 2.96
C GLY A 195 22.55 -9.30 4.28
N ASP A 196 21.77 -8.36 4.84
CA ASP A 196 22.00 -7.79 6.17
C ASP A 196 21.01 -8.42 7.16
N PRO A 197 21.46 -9.26 8.12
CA PRO A 197 20.58 -9.93 9.07
C PRO A 197 19.72 -8.97 9.90
N GLY A 198 20.23 -7.78 10.21
CA GLY A 198 19.47 -6.78 10.95
C GLY A 198 18.33 -6.20 10.11
N CYS A 199 18.56 -5.98 8.83
CA CYS A 199 17.52 -5.52 7.91
C CYS A 199 16.51 -6.63 7.56
N ALA A 200 17.00 -7.85 7.32
CA ALA A 200 16.14 -9.01 7.08
C ALA A 200 15.17 -9.22 8.24
N GLN A 201 15.66 -9.12 9.48
CA GLN A 201 14.83 -9.20 10.68
C GLN A 201 13.84 -8.03 10.79
N ALA A 202 14.27 -6.79 10.55
CA ALA A 202 13.39 -5.62 10.63
C ALA A 202 12.22 -5.69 9.63
N ARG A 203 12.44 -6.30 8.47
CA ARG A 203 11.42 -6.46 7.42
C ARG A 203 10.52 -7.67 7.63
N LYS A 204 10.74 -8.50 8.66
CA LYS A 204 9.98 -9.73 8.89
C LYS A 204 8.46 -9.48 8.94
N CYS A 205 8.04 -8.39 9.59
CA CYS A 205 6.63 -8.04 9.78
C CYS A 205 6.10 -7.02 8.78
N VAL A 206 6.85 -6.78 7.68
CA VAL A 206 6.42 -5.88 6.61
C VAL A 206 5.70 -6.70 5.55
N LEU A 207 4.42 -6.42 5.35
CA LEU A 207 3.64 -7.02 4.27
C LEU A 207 4.13 -6.51 2.92
N SER A 208 4.14 -7.42 1.95
CA SER A 208 4.61 -7.21 0.59
C SER A 208 3.55 -7.69 -0.39
N PRO A 209 3.47 -7.15 -1.61
CA PRO A 209 2.70 -7.78 -2.67
C PRO A 209 3.14 -9.24 -2.90
N GLU A 210 2.23 -10.08 -3.39
CA GLU A 210 2.51 -11.44 -3.87
C GLU A 210 3.55 -11.39 -5.01
N THR A 211 3.32 -10.48 -5.97
CA THR A 211 4.16 -10.34 -7.15
C THR A 211 4.53 -8.87 -7.38
N PRO A 212 5.82 -8.56 -7.56
CA PRO A 212 6.96 -9.47 -7.53
C PRO A 212 7.34 -9.89 -6.09
N ASN A 213 7.72 -11.16 -5.91
CA ASN A 213 8.13 -11.72 -4.60
C ASN A 213 9.32 -10.93 -3.99
N ASN A 214 9.11 -10.28 -2.85
CA ASN A 214 10.12 -9.50 -2.10
C ASN A 214 10.72 -10.25 -0.90
N CYS A 215 10.41 -11.54 -0.75
CA CYS A 215 10.80 -12.34 0.39
C CYS A 215 12.28 -12.73 0.34
N CYS A 216 12.90 -12.76 1.52
CA CYS A 216 14.25 -13.24 1.70
C CYS A 216 14.31 -14.78 1.67
N GLN A 217 15.52 -15.34 1.65
CA GLN A 217 15.70 -16.77 1.88
C GLN A 217 15.34 -17.12 3.33
N GLY A 218 14.64 -18.25 3.50
CA GLY A 218 14.34 -18.84 4.80
C GLY A 218 15.55 -19.61 5.36
N SER A 219 15.35 -20.20 6.53
CA SER A 219 16.36 -20.99 7.25
C SER A 219 16.84 -22.23 6.49
N ASP A 220 16.04 -22.74 5.54
CA ASP A 220 16.39 -23.87 4.67
C ASP A 220 17.14 -23.46 3.39
N GLY A 221 17.49 -22.17 3.26
CA GLY A 221 18.16 -21.62 2.09
C GLY A 221 17.28 -21.45 0.86
N LYS A 222 15.99 -21.79 0.93
CA LYS A 222 15.01 -21.53 -0.14
C LYS A 222 14.39 -20.16 0.04
N THR A 223 13.98 -19.52 -1.05
CA THR A 223 13.21 -18.27 -0.99
C THR A 223 11.89 -18.53 -0.26
N MET A 224 11.59 -17.75 0.77
CA MET A 224 10.29 -17.78 1.43
C MET A 224 9.17 -17.43 0.45
N THR A 225 7.97 -17.91 0.74
CA THR A 225 6.81 -17.64 -0.10
C THR A 225 6.00 -16.49 0.46
N PRO A 226 5.44 -15.63 -0.42
CA PRO A 226 4.40 -14.70 -0.01
C PRO A 226 3.13 -15.48 0.33
N HIS A 227 2.59 -15.25 1.52
CA HIS A 227 1.32 -15.79 1.97
C HIS A 227 0.32 -14.64 2.14
N HIS A 228 -0.75 -14.62 1.35
CA HIS A 228 -1.83 -13.63 1.49
C HIS A 228 -2.41 -13.67 2.90
N VAL A 229 -2.43 -12.53 3.60
CA VAL A 229 -2.96 -12.48 4.97
C VAL A 229 -4.45 -12.78 4.98
N ILE A 230 -5.22 -12.21 4.05
CA ILE A 230 -6.59 -12.64 3.77
C ILE A 230 -6.53 -13.57 2.55
N PRO A 231 -7.03 -14.81 2.63
CA PRO A 231 -6.98 -15.74 1.51
C PRO A 231 -7.61 -15.14 0.24
N ALA A 232 -6.84 -15.13 -0.85
CA ALA A 232 -7.25 -14.42 -2.06
C ALA A 232 -8.57 -14.93 -2.66
N HIS A 233 -8.93 -16.20 -2.43
CA HIS A 233 -10.17 -16.80 -2.93
C HIS A 233 -11.42 -16.21 -2.29
N CYS A 234 -11.31 -15.52 -1.15
CA CYS A 234 -12.44 -14.84 -0.48
C CYS A 234 -13.02 -13.70 -1.34
N PHE A 235 -12.21 -13.08 -2.19
CA PHE A 235 -12.58 -11.89 -2.98
C PHE A 235 -13.13 -12.19 -4.38
N MET A 236 -13.13 -13.46 -4.81
CA MET A 236 -13.47 -13.83 -6.18
C MET A 236 -14.19 -15.18 -6.29
N PRO A 237 -15.00 -15.38 -7.34
CA PRO A 237 -15.60 -16.68 -7.65
C PRO A 237 -14.59 -17.84 -7.78
N PRO A 238 -15.04 -19.08 -7.54
CA PRO A 238 -14.25 -20.27 -7.84
C PRO A 238 -13.68 -20.23 -9.28
N GLY A 239 -12.41 -20.61 -9.43
CA GLY A 239 -11.74 -20.69 -10.73
C GLY A 239 -11.13 -19.39 -11.26
N GLU A 240 -11.57 -18.21 -10.81
CA GLU A 240 -11.07 -16.90 -11.30
C GLU A 240 -9.57 -16.71 -11.06
N ARG A 241 -9.05 -17.12 -9.89
CA ARG A 241 -7.61 -17.04 -9.60
C ARG A 241 -6.79 -17.86 -10.59
N SER A 242 -7.23 -19.08 -10.88
CA SER A 242 -6.51 -20.02 -11.74
C SER A 242 -6.62 -19.67 -13.21
N SER A 243 -7.73 -19.07 -13.64
CA SER A 243 -7.95 -18.64 -15.02
C SER A 243 -7.34 -17.27 -15.34
N GLY A 244 -6.85 -16.54 -14.33
CA GLY A 244 -6.41 -15.16 -14.48
C GLY A 244 -7.58 -14.18 -14.71
N GLY A 245 -8.77 -14.57 -14.29
CA GLY A 245 -9.99 -13.78 -14.43
C GLY A 245 -10.04 -12.58 -13.47
N SER A 246 -10.79 -11.57 -13.88
CA SER A 246 -10.91 -10.29 -13.17
C SER A 246 -12.21 -10.16 -12.37
N ALA A 247 -13.06 -11.19 -12.32
CA ALA A 247 -14.33 -11.08 -11.61
C ALA A 247 -14.09 -11.01 -10.10
N ARG A 248 -14.71 -10.04 -9.45
CA ARG A 248 -14.67 -9.83 -8.00
C ARG A 248 -16.08 -9.75 -7.45
N TYR A 249 -16.24 -10.14 -6.19
CA TYR A 249 -17.52 -9.94 -5.51
C TYR A 249 -17.85 -8.46 -5.35
N ALA A 250 -19.13 -8.13 -5.21
CA ALA A 250 -19.56 -6.74 -5.00
C ALA A 250 -18.84 -6.12 -3.80
N GLY A 251 -18.30 -4.90 -3.97
CA GLY A 251 -17.51 -4.22 -2.94
C GLY A 251 -16.01 -4.56 -2.97
N CYS A 252 -15.59 -5.52 -3.80
CA CYS A 252 -14.18 -5.93 -3.96
C CYS A 252 -13.56 -5.43 -5.26
N ASP A 253 -14.14 -4.39 -5.88
CA ASP A 253 -13.70 -3.84 -7.14
C ASP A 253 -12.23 -3.37 -7.09
N GLY A 254 -11.43 -3.84 -8.05
CA GLY A 254 -9.99 -3.58 -8.17
C GLY A 254 -9.10 -4.34 -7.19
N TYR A 255 -9.62 -5.31 -6.43
CA TYR A 255 -8.79 -6.27 -5.72
C TYR A 255 -7.88 -7.04 -6.70
N SER A 256 -6.57 -7.04 -6.41
CA SER A 256 -5.52 -7.66 -7.20
C SER A 256 -4.77 -8.69 -6.36
N VAL A 257 -4.78 -9.95 -6.79
CA VAL A 257 -4.04 -11.04 -6.13
C VAL A 257 -2.54 -10.72 -6.08
N ALA A 258 -2.01 -10.15 -7.16
CA ALA A 258 -0.60 -9.81 -7.29
C ALA A 258 -0.16 -8.73 -6.28
N ASP A 259 -1.03 -7.75 -6.03
CA ASP A 259 -0.70 -6.59 -5.20
C ASP A 259 -1.13 -6.74 -3.74
N ALA A 260 -2.02 -7.71 -3.45
CA ALA A 260 -2.59 -7.91 -2.14
C ALA A 260 -1.52 -8.24 -1.07
N PRO A 261 -1.73 -7.83 0.20
CA PRO A 261 -0.74 -7.95 1.26
C PRO A 261 -0.42 -9.39 1.60
N CYS A 262 0.86 -9.74 1.48
CA CYS A 262 1.39 -11.02 1.86
C CYS A 262 2.48 -10.88 2.92
N ILE A 263 2.50 -11.81 3.87
CA ILE A 263 3.62 -12.02 4.78
C ILE A 263 4.60 -13.03 4.17
N CYS A 264 5.90 -12.84 4.39
CA CYS A 264 6.92 -13.78 3.91
C CYS A 264 7.13 -14.89 4.92
N VAL A 265 6.84 -16.14 4.53
CA VAL A 265 6.92 -17.31 5.41
C VAL A 265 7.61 -18.49 4.74
N GLU A 266 8.14 -19.41 5.53
CA GLU A 266 8.73 -20.63 5.00
C GLU A 266 7.66 -21.64 4.54
N GLY A 267 8.01 -22.41 3.51
CA GLY A 267 7.13 -23.43 2.93
C GLY A 267 6.21 -22.85 1.86
N ALA A 268 5.37 -23.70 1.28
CA ALA A 268 4.38 -23.33 0.29
C ALA A 268 3.15 -24.24 0.46
N GLY A 269 1.96 -23.73 0.17
CA GLY A 269 0.73 -24.51 0.32
C GLY A 269 0.55 -25.00 1.75
N LYS A 270 0.45 -26.32 1.97
CA LYS A 270 0.24 -26.91 3.29
C LYS A 270 1.52 -27.30 4.04
N GLU A 271 2.66 -26.70 3.68
CA GLU A 271 3.96 -27.02 4.29
C GLU A 271 4.50 -25.88 5.18
N LYS A 272 5.21 -26.27 6.25
CA LYS A 272 5.90 -25.37 7.19
C LYS A 272 5.00 -24.27 7.73
N ASP A 273 5.53 -23.06 7.90
CA ASP A 273 4.80 -21.94 8.50
C ASP A 273 3.66 -21.47 7.59
N HIS A 274 3.83 -21.53 6.26
CA HIS A 274 2.74 -21.30 5.31
C HIS A 274 1.55 -22.26 5.55
N GLY A 275 1.84 -23.55 5.78
CA GLY A 275 0.84 -24.57 6.10
C GLY A 275 0.18 -24.36 7.46
N LYS A 276 0.95 -24.01 8.49
CA LYS A 276 0.40 -23.74 9.83
C LYS A 276 -0.55 -22.55 9.86
N ILE A 277 -0.25 -21.48 9.10
CA ILE A 277 -1.16 -20.34 8.98
C ILE A 277 -2.47 -20.80 8.33
N HIS A 278 -2.38 -21.62 7.28
CA HIS A 278 -3.54 -22.26 6.68
C HIS A 278 -4.34 -23.11 7.66
N ASP A 279 -3.69 -23.94 8.48
CA ASP A 279 -4.39 -24.78 9.45
C ASP A 279 -5.25 -23.95 10.42
N LEU A 280 -4.82 -22.72 10.76
CA LEU A 280 -5.56 -21.80 11.62
C LEU A 280 -6.69 -21.07 10.88
N VAL A 281 -6.39 -20.44 9.74
CA VAL A 281 -7.37 -19.61 9.03
C VAL A 281 -8.44 -20.47 8.35
N ASP A 282 -8.10 -21.66 7.87
CA ASP A 282 -9.04 -22.56 7.20
C ASP A 282 -10.14 -23.03 8.18
N ASP A 283 -9.80 -23.30 9.44
CA ASP A 283 -10.78 -23.69 10.48
C ASP A 283 -11.76 -22.54 10.79
N LEU A 284 -11.25 -21.30 10.85
CA LEU A 284 -12.07 -20.11 11.06
C LEU A 284 -12.95 -19.79 9.85
N GLU A 285 -12.41 -19.94 8.64
CA GLU A 285 -13.15 -19.76 7.40
C GLU A 285 -14.26 -20.82 7.25
N ASP A 286 -13.94 -22.10 7.45
CA ASP A 286 -14.90 -23.20 7.29
C ASP A 286 -15.99 -23.23 8.38
N SER A 287 -15.80 -22.50 9.49
CA SER A 287 -16.85 -22.25 10.48
C SER A 287 -18.01 -21.41 9.92
N ASN A 288 -17.81 -20.75 8.77
CA ASN A 288 -18.81 -19.95 8.09
C ASN A 288 -19.49 -20.68 6.91
N LEU A 289 -19.26 -21.99 6.74
CA LEU A 289 -19.92 -22.78 5.70
C LEU A 289 -21.43 -22.89 5.91
N ASP A 290 -22.17 -22.97 4.81
CA ASP A 290 -23.63 -23.13 4.81
C ASP A 290 -24.01 -24.54 4.38
N GLY A 291 -24.31 -25.43 5.34
CA GLY A 291 -24.68 -26.82 5.04
C GLY A 291 -23.61 -27.60 4.26
N GLY A 292 -22.33 -27.25 4.42
CA GLY A 292 -21.19 -27.83 3.70
C GLY A 292 -20.89 -27.19 2.34
N GLN A 293 -21.68 -26.21 1.91
CA GLN A 293 -21.42 -25.33 0.77
C GLN A 293 -20.60 -24.11 1.19
N ALA A 294 -19.98 -23.42 0.22
CA ALA A 294 -19.33 -22.15 0.49
C ALA A 294 -20.32 -21.16 1.11
N GLY A 295 -19.94 -20.57 2.23
CA GLY A 295 -20.72 -19.55 2.91
C GLY A 295 -20.09 -18.19 2.78
N SER A 296 -20.29 -17.34 3.78
CA SER A 296 -19.76 -15.97 3.76
C SER A 296 -19.47 -15.44 5.15
N TRP A 297 -18.57 -14.47 5.18
CA TRP A 297 -18.15 -13.69 6.34
C TRP A 297 -17.87 -12.26 5.89
N ASP A 298 -17.78 -11.33 6.82
CA ASP A 298 -17.48 -9.93 6.51
C ASP A 298 -15.97 -9.74 6.36
N TYR A 299 -15.55 -8.67 5.66
CA TYR A 299 -14.13 -8.32 5.50
C TYR A 299 -13.41 -8.21 6.86
N ASP A 300 -14.06 -7.62 7.85
CA ASP A 300 -13.48 -7.45 9.20
C ASP A 300 -13.15 -8.79 9.86
N ASP A 301 -14.03 -9.79 9.73
CA ASP A 301 -13.82 -11.15 10.24
C ASP A 301 -12.68 -11.85 9.49
N ALA A 302 -12.66 -11.73 8.15
CA ALA A 302 -11.62 -12.33 7.32
C ALA A 302 -10.23 -11.72 7.58
N ALA A 303 -10.16 -10.40 7.73
CA ALA A 303 -8.96 -9.67 8.09
C ALA A 303 -8.46 -10.07 9.48
N THR A 304 -9.37 -10.17 10.45
CA THR A 304 -9.05 -10.58 11.82
C THR A 304 -8.53 -12.02 11.87
N ALA A 305 -9.21 -12.97 11.22
CA ALA A 305 -8.77 -14.36 11.17
C ALA A 305 -7.39 -14.52 10.51
N GLY A 306 -7.15 -13.83 9.40
CA GLY A 306 -5.87 -13.81 8.72
C GLY A 306 -4.74 -13.22 9.56
N VAL A 307 -4.99 -12.07 10.19
CA VAL A 307 -4.03 -11.39 11.07
C VAL A 307 -3.68 -12.24 12.28
N MET A 308 -4.66 -12.85 12.95
CA MET A 308 -4.44 -13.73 14.09
C MET A 308 -3.59 -14.95 13.69
N ALA A 309 -3.93 -15.61 12.59
CA ALA A 309 -3.19 -16.78 12.12
C ALA A 309 -1.74 -16.43 11.76
N VAL A 310 -1.52 -15.30 11.07
CA VAL A 310 -0.19 -14.81 10.75
C VAL A 310 0.57 -14.37 12.01
N GLY A 311 -0.07 -13.65 12.92
CA GLY A 311 0.50 -13.15 14.17
C GLY A 311 0.99 -14.28 15.06
N GLU A 312 0.19 -15.32 15.24
CA GLU A 312 0.53 -16.51 16.02
C GLU A 312 1.80 -17.21 15.49
N ILE A 313 1.88 -17.40 14.17
CA ILE A 313 2.98 -18.15 13.54
C ILE A 313 4.25 -17.30 13.36
N THR A 314 4.10 -16.02 13.04
CA THR A 314 5.24 -15.14 12.75
C THR A 314 5.70 -14.33 13.97
N HIS A 315 4.89 -14.27 15.03
CA HIS A 315 5.08 -13.42 16.19
C HIS A 315 5.19 -11.93 15.85
N CYS A 316 4.54 -11.53 14.74
CA CYS A 316 4.39 -10.14 14.37
C CYS A 316 3.18 -9.55 15.08
N ASP A 317 3.29 -8.27 15.44
CA ASP A 317 2.22 -7.53 16.13
C ASP A 317 0.95 -7.50 15.28
N GLU A 318 -0.16 -8.01 15.83
CA GLU A 318 -1.42 -8.17 15.12
C GLU A 318 -2.03 -6.83 14.71
N ASP A 319 -1.95 -5.82 15.57
CA ASP A 319 -2.46 -4.49 15.25
C ASP A 319 -1.69 -3.89 14.05
N CYS A 320 -0.38 -4.13 13.97
CA CYS A 320 0.43 -3.68 12.84
C CYS A 320 0.12 -4.45 11.56
N LEU A 321 -0.05 -5.77 11.66
CA LEU A 321 -0.47 -6.58 10.51
C LEU A 321 -1.84 -6.10 10.00
N ARG A 322 -2.79 -5.85 10.91
CA ARG A 322 -4.11 -5.34 10.56
C ARG A 322 -4.04 -3.99 9.85
N ALA A 323 -3.27 -3.05 10.39
CA ALA A 323 -3.07 -1.75 9.74
C ALA A 323 -2.50 -1.86 8.32
N GLN A 324 -1.56 -2.79 8.08
CA GLN A 324 -1.01 -3.02 6.74
C GLN A 324 -2.00 -3.71 5.79
N VAL A 325 -2.83 -4.62 6.30
CA VAL A 325 -3.90 -5.26 5.54
C VAL A 325 -4.95 -4.22 5.12
N ASP A 326 -5.44 -3.41 6.06
CA ASP A 326 -6.45 -2.39 5.80
C ASP A 326 -5.94 -1.31 4.84
N ALA A 327 -4.66 -0.93 4.93
CA ALA A 327 -4.05 0.06 4.04
C ALA A 327 -4.14 -0.30 2.55
N TYR A 328 -4.17 -1.60 2.22
CA TYR A 328 -4.39 -2.05 0.85
C TYR A 328 -5.88 -2.15 0.50
N HIS A 329 -6.69 -2.73 1.39
CA HIS A 329 -8.07 -3.08 1.06
C HIS A 329 -9.05 -1.91 1.21
N GLN A 330 -8.76 -0.93 2.07
CA GLN A 330 -9.68 0.16 2.44
C GLN A 330 -9.20 1.52 1.92
N GLN A 331 -8.90 1.61 0.62
CA GLN A 331 -8.42 2.85 0.03
C GLN A 331 -9.59 3.82 -0.18
N GLU A 332 -9.83 4.73 0.77
CA GLU A 332 -10.88 5.76 0.62
C GLU A 332 -10.67 6.57 -0.67
N GLY A 333 -11.61 6.47 -1.61
CA GLY A 333 -11.51 7.13 -2.92
C GLY A 333 -10.51 6.48 -3.90
N GLY A 334 -9.96 5.32 -3.52
CA GLY A 334 -9.11 4.45 -4.32
C GLY A 334 -9.77 3.10 -4.61
N SER A 335 -8.96 2.14 -5.03
CA SER A 335 -9.41 0.79 -5.38
C SER A 335 -8.29 -0.22 -5.09
N PRO A 336 -8.56 -1.29 -4.32
CA PRO A 336 -9.85 -1.63 -3.72
C PRO A 336 -10.24 -0.75 -2.52
N ASN A 337 -11.55 -0.65 -2.26
CA ASN A 337 -12.14 0.02 -1.10
C ASN A 337 -13.21 -0.87 -0.46
N VAL A 338 -12.76 -1.99 0.09
CA VAL A 338 -13.56 -3.03 0.74
C VAL A 338 -13.99 -2.54 2.12
N ALA A 339 -15.26 -2.20 2.29
CA ALA A 339 -15.81 -1.81 3.59
C ALA A 339 -15.78 -2.99 4.58
N ASN A 340 -15.72 -2.70 5.88
CA ASN A 340 -15.67 -3.72 6.94
C ASN A 340 -16.78 -4.76 6.84
N ASP A 341 -17.99 -4.34 6.47
CA ASP A 341 -19.20 -5.17 6.32
C ASP A 341 -19.35 -5.77 4.91
N THR A 342 -18.32 -5.68 4.05
CA THR A 342 -18.35 -6.29 2.73
C THR A 342 -18.35 -7.81 2.89
N ARG A 343 -19.40 -8.47 2.37
CA ARG A 343 -19.46 -9.93 2.35
C ARG A 343 -18.41 -10.51 1.41
N LEU A 344 -17.60 -11.42 1.94
CA LEU A 344 -16.62 -12.21 1.23
C LEU A 344 -17.05 -13.69 1.22
N ARG A 345 -16.54 -14.46 0.26
CA ARG A 345 -16.73 -15.91 0.25
C ARG A 345 -15.92 -16.54 1.38
N ALA A 346 -16.52 -17.50 2.07
CA ALA A 346 -15.87 -18.39 3.03
C ALA A 346 -15.96 -19.84 2.55
N ASP A 347 -14.81 -20.39 2.14
CA ASP A 347 -14.57 -21.79 1.80
C ASP A 347 -13.05 -21.99 1.63
N SER A 348 -12.42 -22.59 2.63
CA SER A 348 -10.97 -22.84 2.64
C SER A 348 -10.46 -23.68 1.46
N SER A 349 -11.32 -24.51 0.88
CA SER A 349 -10.96 -25.33 -0.29
C SER A 349 -10.93 -24.51 -1.59
N GLY A 350 -11.58 -23.34 -1.59
CA GLY A 350 -11.80 -22.48 -2.76
C GLY A 350 -12.66 -23.08 -3.88
N ASN A 351 -13.20 -24.30 -3.68
CA ASN A 351 -13.81 -25.13 -4.71
C ASN A 351 -15.20 -25.69 -4.36
N ARG A 352 -15.79 -25.32 -3.21
CA ARG A 352 -17.16 -25.72 -2.86
C ARG A 352 -18.18 -25.03 -3.76
N ASN A 353 -19.33 -25.68 -3.91
CA ASN A 353 -20.51 -25.06 -4.50
C ASN A 353 -20.91 -23.82 -3.70
N LEU A 354 -21.36 -22.77 -4.39
CA LEU A 354 -21.78 -21.53 -3.74
C LEU A 354 -23.10 -21.75 -2.99
N GLY A 355 -23.10 -21.46 -1.69
CA GLY A 355 -24.31 -21.41 -0.89
C GLY A 355 -25.15 -20.16 -1.15
N PRO A 356 -26.38 -20.11 -0.62
CA PRO A 356 -27.32 -19.01 -0.86
C PRO A 356 -26.85 -17.66 -0.30
N ASN A 357 -25.93 -17.67 0.66
CA ASN A 357 -25.44 -16.48 1.35
C ASN A 357 -24.12 -15.93 0.77
N VAL A 358 -23.56 -16.54 -0.29
CA VAL A 358 -22.33 -16.04 -0.93
C VAL A 358 -22.62 -14.73 -1.67
N PRO A 359 -21.74 -13.71 -1.59
CA PRO A 359 -21.89 -12.48 -2.35
C PRO A 359 -21.96 -12.72 -3.86
N THR A 360 -22.68 -11.86 -4.59
CA THR A 360 -22.76 -11.92 -6.06
C THR A 360 -21.66 -11.09 -6.71
N VAL A 361 -21.23 -11.48 -7.90
CA VAL A 361 -20.43 -10.62 -8.78
C VAL A 361 -21.35 -9.55 -9.38
N PRO A 362 -20.96 -8.26 -9.38
CA PRO A 362 -21.73 -7.22 -10.04
C PRO A 362 -21.98 -7.57 -11.52
N SER A 363 -23.23 -7.46 -11.98
CA SER A 363 -23.51 -7.59 -13.40
C SER A 363 -22.78 -6.47 -14.14
N THR A 364 -21.89 -6.82 -15.08
CA THR A 364 -21.40 -5.87 -16.07
C THR A 364 -22.61 -5.43 -16.90
N THR A 365 -23.22 -4.32 -16.51
CA THR A 365 -24.13 -3.61 -17.40
C THR A 365 -23.29 -3.09 -18.55
N VAL A 366 -23.21 -3.87 -19.62
CA VAL A 366 -22.93 -3.32 -20.95
C VAL A 366 -23.99 -2.25 -21.14
N ALA A 367 -23.57 -0.99 -21.13
CA ALA A 367 -24.46 0.12 -21.44
C ALA A 367 -25.19 -0.21 -22.75
N PRO A 368 -26.54 -0.20 -22.77
CA PRO A 368 -27.27 -0.58 -23.97
C PRO A 368 -26.98 0.44 -25.08
N GLY A 369 -26.33 -0.04 -26.14
CA GLY A 369 -26.37 0.52 -27.48
C GLY A 369 -25.97 1.99 -27.66
N ILE A 370 -24.69 2.21 -27.94
CA ILE A 370 -24.34 3.21 -28.97
C ILE A 370 -24.13 2.40 -30.25
N SER A 371 -25.19 2.34 -31.08
CA SER A 371 -25.05 1.95 -32.48
C SER A 371 -24.17 2.99 -33.18
N ILE A 372 -23.18 2.49 -33.92
CA ILE A 372 -22.36 3.25 -34.87
C ILE A 372 -23.19 3.59 -36.11
#